data_AF-A0A3D5NB13-F1
#
_entry.id   AF-A0A3D5NB13-F1
#
_cell.length_a   1.000
_cell.length_b   1.000
_cell.length_c   1.000
_cell.angle_alpha   90.00
_cell.angle_beta   90.00
_cell.angle_gamma   90.00
#
_symmetry.space_group_name_H-M   'P 1'
#
loop_
_entity.id
_entity.type
_entity.pdbx_description
1 polymer ?
#
loop_
_entity_poly.entity_id
_entity_poly.type
_entity_poly.pdbx_seq_one_letter_code
_entity_poly.pdbx_strand_id
1 'polypeptide(L)'
;MKKFSTAAACAAFLSVGVSAGAIHAQTAEVLHWWTSGSEQAALAEVRKAFEAKGGTWVDTPIAGGSNARAAAVNRMLGGDPA
;
A
#
# COMPACT_ATOMS: atom_id res chain seq x y z
N MET A 1 -9.11 -52.72 -39.56
CA MET A 1 -9.46 -51.32 -39.87
C MET A 1 -10.50 -50.83 -38.88
N LYS A 2 -10.10 -49.94 -37.95
CA LYS A 2 -10.89 -48.87 -37.30
C LYS A 2 -9.98 -48.30 -36.20
N LYS A 3 -9.41 -47.14 -36.50
CA LYS A 3 -8.50 -46.37 -35.65
C LYS A 3 -9.34 -45.63 -34.62
N PHE A 4 -9.07 -45.78 -33.32
CA PHE A 4 -9.41 -44.77 -32.32
C PHE A 4 -8.36 -44.79 -31.21
N SER A 5 -7.31 -43.99 -31.44
CA SER A 5 -6.41 -43.50 -30.41
C SER A 5 -7.18 -42.43 -29.63
N THR A 6 -7.40 -42.65 -28.34
CA THR A 6 -7.79 -41.57 -27.42
C THR A 6 -6.63 -41.37 -26.49
N ALA A 7 -5.85 -40.36 -26.82
CA ALA A 7 -4.71 -39.88 -26.08
C ALA A 7 -5.08 -39.57 -24.63
N ALA A 8 -4.09 -39.79 -23.77
CA ALA A 8 -3.99 -39.32 -22.40
C ALA A 8 -4.83 -38.06 -22.14
N ALA A 9 -5.78 -38.17 -21.21
CA ALA A 9 -6.35 -37.03 -20.52
C ALA A 9 -5.24 -36.41 -19.66
N CYS A 10 -4.38 -35.63 -20.32
CA CYS A 10 -3.35 -34.82 -19.72
C CYS A 10 -3.98 -33.85 -18.73
N ALA A 11 -3.42 -33.86 -17.53
CA ALA A 11 -3.44 -32.82 -16.52
C ALA A 11 -3.81 -31.42 -17.07
N ALA A 12 -5.05 -31.01 -16.83
CA ALA A 12 -5.49 -29.62 -16.99
C ALA A 12 -6.11 -29.15 -15.68
N PHE A 13 -5.30 -29.13 -14.61
CA PHE A 13 -5.51 -28.24 -13.46
C PHE A 13 -4.49 -27.10 -13.52
N LEU A 14 -4.35 -26.49 -14.71
CA LEU A 14 -3.56 -25.29 -14.87
C LEU A 14 -4.41 -24.08 -14.43
N SER A 15 -4.03 -23.54 -13.27
CA SER A 15 -4.01 -22.10 -12.99
C SER A 15 -5.31 -21.32 -13.22
N VAL A 16 -6.25 -21.41 -12.29
CA VAL A 16 -7.25 -20.34 -12.08
C VAL A 16 -7.00 -19.73 -10.72
N GLY A 17 -6.54 -18.47 -10.73
CA GLY A 17 -6.75 -17.56 -9.60
C GLY A 17 -5.60 -17.36 -8.63
N VAL A 18 -4.33 -17.26 -9.08
CA VAL A 18 -3.46 -16.29 -8.39
C VAL A 18 -3.89 -14.94 -8.90
N SER A 19 -4.83 -14.32 -8.18
CA SER A 19 -5.00 -12.87 -8.21
C SER A 19 -3.67 -12.30 -7.73
N ALA A 20 -2.71 -12.15 -8.63
CA ALA A 20 -1.60 -11.24 -8.45
C ALA A 20 -2.26 -9.87 -8.39
N GLY A 21 -2.73 -9.48 -7.20
CA GLY A 21 -3.11 -8.11 -6.93
C GLY A 21 -1.94 -7.28 -7.42
N ALA A 22 -2.20 -6.45 -8.43
CA ALA A 22 -1.17 -5.62 -9.01
C ALA A 22 -0.46 -4.93 -7.85
N ILE A 23 0.84 -5.23 -7.66
CA ILE A 23 1.70 -4.50 -6.75
C ILE A 23 1.92 -3.15 -7.44
N HIS A 24 0.90 -2.30 -7.41
CA HIS A 24 1.10 -0.89 -7.69
C HIS A 24 1.91 -0.34 -6.52
N ALA A 25 2.94 0.44 -6.83
CA ALA A 25 3.64 1.24 -5.84
C ALA A 25 2.59 2.07 -5.10
N GLN A 26 2.32 1.72 -3.84
CA GLN A 26 1.32 2.41 -3.04
C GLN A 26 1.92 3.73 -2.57
N THR A 27 1.29 4.84 -2.92
CA THR A 27 1.63 6.14 -2.32
C THR A 27 0.89 6.25 -1.00
N ALA A 28 1.62 6.45 0.09
CA ALA A 28 1.06 6.78 1.39
C ALA A 28 1.36 8.25 1.69
N GLU A 29 0.33 9.09 1.70
CA GLU A 29 0.42 10.38 2.37
C GLU A 29 0.21 10.16 3.88
N VAL A 30 1.14 10.65 4.69
CA VAL A 30 1.11 10.43 6.14
C VAL A 30 1.05 11.77 6.85
N LEU A 31 -0.16 12.11 7.29
CA LEU A 31 -0.41 13.26 8.16
C LEU A 31 -0.25 12.85 9.62
N HIS A 32 0.67 13.50 10.34
CA HIS A 32 0.97 13.16 11.74
C HIS A 32 1.42 14.38 12.55
N TRP A 33 1.44 14.24 13.88
CA TRP A 33 1.96 15.27 14.80
C TRP A 33 3.32 14.95 15.43
N TRP A 34 3.98 13.90 14.94
CA TRP A 34 5.35 13.50 15.34
C TRP A 34 6.41 14.43 14.73
N THR A 35 6.71 15.53 15.42
CA THR A 35 7.60 16.58 14.88
C THR A 35 8.92 16.71 15.64
N SER A 36 9.06 16.10 16.82
CA SER A 36 10.34 16.11 17.54
C SER A 36 11.38 15.21 16.88
N GLY A 37 12.66 15.41 17.21
CA GLY A 37 13.75 14.66 16.59
C GLY A 37 13.68 13.15 16.79
N SER A 38 13.31 12.68 17.99
CA SER A 38 13.17 11.24 18.27
C SER A 38 11.92 10.64 17.63
N GLU A 39 10.82 11.38 17.56
CA GLU A 39 9.60 10.94 16.87
C GLU A 39 9.82 10.83 15.35
N GLN A 40 10.54 11.79 14.75
CA GLN A 40 10.93 11.73 13.35
C GLN A 40 11.88 10.56 13.07
N ALA A 41 12.83 10.29 13.98
CA ALA A 41 13.71 9.13 13.87
C ALA A 41 12.91 7.80 13.90
N ALA A 42 11.89 7.70 14.75
CA ALA A 42 11.02 6.53 14.78
C ALA A 42 10.18 6.40 13.49
N LEU A 43 9.62 7.51 12.98
CA LEU A 43 8.84 7.51 11.74
C LEU A 43 9.71 7.18 10.51
N ALA A 44 10.98 7.58 10.51
CA ALA A 44 11.92 7.28 9.44
C ALA A 44 12.12 5.76 9.24
N GLU A 45 12.12 4.96 10.31
CA GLU A 45 12.21 3.50 10.17
C GLU A 45 10.93 2.91 9.55
N VAL A 46 9.76 3.46 9.87
CA VAL A 46 8.49 3.07 9.24
C VAL A 46 8.49 3.44 7.75
N ARG A 47 8.89 4.67 7.41
CA ARG A 47 9.04 5.15 6.04
C ARG A 47 9.96 4.24 5.24
N LYS A 48 11.15 3.96 5.78
CA LYS A 48 12.15 3.09 5.17
C LYS A 48 11.60 1.69 4.90
N ALA A 49 10.89 1.10 5.86
CA ALA A 49 10.28 -0.22 5.68
C ALA A 49 9.15 -0.22 4.64
N PHE A 50 8.42 0.89 4.50
CA PHE A 50 7.37 1.06 3.51
C PHE A 50 7.94 1.23 2.09
N GLU A 51 8.93 2.10 1.93
CA GLU A 51 9.62 2.34 0.66
C GLU A 51 10.39 1.10 0.19
N ALA A 52 10.99 0.33 1.11
CA ALA A 52 11.65 -0.93 0.78
C ALA A 52 10.68 -1.99 0.20
N LYS A 53 9.38 -1.85 0.44
CA LYS A 53 8.32 -2.69 -0.15
C LYS A 53 7.77 -2.13 -1.47
N GLY A 54 8.39 -1.07 -2.00
CA GLY A 54 7.99 -0.41 -3.24
C GLY A 54 6.95 0.69 -3.07
N GLY A 55 6.67 1.13 -1.83
CA GLY A 55 5.77 2.25 -1.56
C GLY A 55 6.43 3.62 -1.84
N THR A 56 5.61 4.65 -2.02
CA THR A 56 6.04 6.06 -2.08
C THR A 56 5.53 6.79 -0.85
N TRP A 57 6.41 7.41 -0.08
CA TRP A 57 6.01 8.15 1.13
C TRP A 57 5.87 9.65 0.86
N VAL A 58 4.75 10.24 1.24
CA VAL A 58 4.55 11.69 1.26
C VAL A 58 4.32 12.10 2.71
N ASP A 59 5.17 12.98 3.22
CA ASP A 59 5.17 13.37 4.64
C ASP A 59 4.41 14.68 4.85
N THR A 60 3.41 14.67 5.74
CA THR A 60 2.60 15.86 6.07
C THR A 60 2.64 16.13 7.58
N PRO A 61 3.79 16.59 8.14
CA PRO A 61 3.95 16.84 9.56
C PRO A 61 3.23 18.12 10.01
N ILE A 62 2.44 18.04 11.08
CA ILE A 62 1.75 19.19 11.68
C ILE A 62 1.99 19.18 13.19
N ALA A 63 2.73 20.16 13.71
CA ALA A 63 3.04 20.24 15.13
C ALA A 63 1.77 20.40 15.99
N GLY A 64 1.64 19.51 16.99
CA GLY A 64 0.52 19.48 17.92
C GLY A 64 -0.67 18.65 17.40
N GLY A 65 -1.09 17.67 18.21
CA GLY A 65 -2.15 16.73 17.83
C GLY A 65 -3.51 17.38 17.54
N SER A 66 -3.87 18.45 18.25
CA SER A 66 -5.11 19.20 17.98
C SER A 66 -5.09 19.86 16.61
N ASN A 67 -3.95 20.43 16.21
CA ASN A 67 -3.78 21.08 14.91
C ASN A 67 -3.80 20.04 13.79
N ALA A 68 -3.06 18.94 13.95
CA ALA A 68 -3.04 17.83 13.00
C ALA A 68 -4.45 17.24 12.79
N ARG A 69 -5.20 17.03 13.87
CA ARG A 69 -6.58 16.54 13.79
C ARG A 69 -7.51 17.54 13.11
N ALA A 70 -7.43 18.83 13.43
CA ALA A 70 -8.23 19.85 12.77
C ALA A 70 -7.94 19.91 11.27
N ALA A 71 -6.66 19.84 10.88
CA ALA A 71 -6.24 19.79 9.48
C ALA A 71 -6.78 18.54 8.76
N ALA A 72 -6.66 17.36 9.38
CA ALA A 72 -7.20 16.11 8.83
C ALA A 72 -8.71 16.18 8.60
N VAL A 73 -9.47 16.66 9.59
CA VAL A 73 -10.93 16.83 9.46
C VAL A 73 -11.28 17.81 8.35
N ASN A 74 -10.62 18.97 8.28
CA ASN A 74 -10.87 19.96 7.24
C ASN A 74 -10.59 19.41 5.84
N ARG A 75 -9.51 18.64 5.69
CA ARG A 75 -9.12 17.99 4.44
C ARG A 75 -10.12 16.90 4.01
N MET A 76 -10.58 16.08 4.95
CA MET A 76 -11.66 15.11 4.71
C MET A 76 -12.94 15.79 4.25
N LEU A 77 -13.35 16.87 4.91
CA LEU A 77 -14.54 17.65 4.53
C LEU A 77 -14.36 18.37 3.19
N GLY A 78 -13.14 18.77 2.85
CA GLY A 78 -12.77 19.40 1.58
C GLY A 78 -12.60 18.43 0.41
N GLY A 79 -12.71 17.12 0.63
CA GLY A 79 -12.57 16.10 -0.41
C GLY A 79 -11.12 15.78 -0.80
N ASP A 80 -10.15 16.17 0.03
CA ASP A 80 -8.71 15.89 -0.16
C ASP A 80 -8.13 15.19 1.09
N PRO A 81 -8.61 13.97 1.43
CA PRO A 81 -8.06 13.24 2.58
C PRO A 81 -6.61 12.84 2.32
N ALA A 82 -5.79 12.92 3.37
CA ALA A 82 -4.48 12.27 3.40
C ALA A 82 -4.66 10.74 3.41
#